data_AF-A0A062BRD0-F1
#
_entry.id   AF-A0A062BRD0-F1
#
_cell.length_a   1.000
_cell.length_b   1.000
_cell.length_c   1.000
_cell.angle_alpha   90.00
_cell.angle_beta   90.00
_cell.angle_gamma   90.00
#
_symmetry.space_group_name_H-M   'P 1'
#
loop_
_entity.id
_entity.type
_entity.pdbx_description
1 polymer ?
#
loop_
_entity_poly.entity_id
_entity_poly.type
_entity_poly.pdbx_seq_one_letter_code
_entity_poly.pdbx_strand_id
1 'polypeptide(L)'
;MNIPEWLEVSKQRAVENGYEPFEDTEAYGGEVFVKDDRKWIHSLGRLKHKLGVVTDDELEALGYSVTDYNHFNSDEKEFSWNIVMKTVNAELIEIFGDCAPDANGAIYLGDGIYMDEEGNTFGDWNR
;
A
#
# COMPACT_ATOMS: atom_id res chain seq x y z
N MET A 1 16.41 3.17 9.27
CA MET A 1 15.47 2.16 8.77
C MET A 1 14.83 2.78 7.54
N ASN A 2 14.93 2.17 6.35
CA ASN A 2 14.25 2.71 5.17
C ASN A 2 12.76 2.40 5.35
N ILE A 3 11.96 3.43 5.61
CA ILE A 3 10.52 3.27 5.76
C ILE A 3 9.94 3.11 4.35
N PRO A 4 9.16 2.05 4.08
CA PRO A 4 8.55 1.88 2.77
C PRO A 4 7.65 3.06 2.42
N GLU A 5 7.68 3.53 1.17
CA GLU A 5 6.86 4.65 0.67
C GLU A 5 5.36 4.44 0.98
N TRP A 6 4.88 3.20 0.84
CA TRP A 6 3.49 2.84 1.16
C TRP A 6 3.10 3.14 2.61
N LEU A 7 4.05 3.02 3.55
CA LEU A 7 3.79 3.28 4.95
C LEU A 7 3.66 4.78 5.18
N GLU A 8 4.54 5.60 4.59
CA GLU A 8 4.47 7.07 4.67
C GLU A 8 3.15 7.61 4.10
N VAL A 9 2.69 7.08 2.96
CA VAL A 9 1.38 7.44 2.40
C VAL A 9 0.24 7.07 3.36
N SER A 10 0.32 5.90 4.01
CA SER A 10 -0.69 5.48 4.98
C SER A 10 -0.69 6.36 6.24
N LYS A 11 0.49 6.80 6.72
CA LYS A 11 0.61 7.74 7.84
C LYS A 11 -0.01 9.10 7.51
N GLN A 12 0.33 9.65 6.35
CA GLN A 12 -0.22 10.91 5.87
C GLN A 12 -1.75 10.84 5.81
N ARG A 13 -2.30 9.73 5.31
CA ARG A 13 -3.74 9.48 5.27
C ARG A 13 -4.37 9.42 6.66
N ALA A 14 -3.71 8.81 7.63
CA ALA A 14 -4.21 8.78 9.01
C ALA A 14 -4.37 10.20 9.57
N VAL A 15 -3.36 11.06 9.36
CA VAL A 15 -3.37 12.47 9.78
C VAL A 15 -4.49 13.25 9.08
N GLU A 16 -4.65 13.09 7.77
CA GLU A 16 -5.72 13.72 6.99
C GLU A 16 -7.13 13.34 7.48
N ASN A 17 -7.26 12.17 8.10
CA ASN A 17 -8.51 11.66 8.66
C ASN A 17 -8.65 11.90 10.17
N GLY A 18 -7.82 12.80 10.72
CA GLY A 18 -7.92 13.31 12.08
C GLY A 18 -7.32 12.40 13.15
N TYR A 19 -6.46 11.44 12.76
CA TYR A 19 -5.68 10.68 13.73
C TYR A 19 -4.42 11.43 14.12
N GLU A 20 -4.08 11.39 15.40
CA GLU A 20 -2.87 12.00 15.94
C GLU A 20 -1.76 10.93 16.13
N PRO A 21 -0.52 11.21 15.72
CA PRO A 21 0.60 10.30 15.94
C PRO A 21 0.97 10.23 17.42
N PHE A 22 1.28 9.03 17.88
CA PHE A 22 1.76 8.71 19.21
C PHE A 22 2.98 7.81 19.09
N GLU A 23 4.11 8.20 19.69
CA GLU A 23 5.33 7.40 19.63
C GLU A 23 5.13 6.06 20.34
N ASP A 24 5.38 4.97 19.61
CA ASP A 24 5.33 3.61 20.13
C ASP A 24 6.40 2.81 19.40
N THR A 25 7.52 2.59 20.08
CA THR A 25 8.67 1.87 19.54
C THR A 25 8.37 0.41 19.17
N GLU A 26 7.28 -0.16 19.70
CA GLU A 26 6.84 -1.52 19.37
C GLU A 26 5.88 -1.56 18.17
N ALA A 27 5.36 -0.40 17.76
CA ALA A 27 4.47 -0.26 16.62
C ALA A 27 5.22 -0.35 15.28
N TYR A 28 4.49 -0.76 14.23
CA TYR A 28 5.06 -0.85 12.89
C TYR A 28 5.37 0.55 12.36
N GLY A 29 6.65 0.87 12.18
CA GLY A 29 7.08 2.23 11.81
C GLY A 29 7.40 3.14 13.00
N GLY A 30 7.33 2.64 14.24
CA GLY A 30 7.74 3.37 15.46
C GLY A 30 6.69 4.32 16.04
N GLU A 31 5.47 4.32 15.50
CA GLU A 31 4.38 5.18 15.94
C GLU A 31 3.01 4.52 15.69
N VAL A 32 2.02 4.93 16.47
CA VAL A 32 0.60 4.58 16.31
C VAL A 32 -0.18 5.85 16.08
N PHE A 33 -1.18 5.81 15.20
CA PHE A 33 -2.08 6.93 14.98
C PHE A 33 -3.39 6.66 15.72
N VAL A 34 -3.85 7.60 16.55
CA VAL A 34 -5.03 7.41 17.42
C VAL A 34 -6.08 8.51 17.19
N LYS A 35 -7.36 8.11 17.12
CA LYS A 35 -8.53 8.99 17.06
C LYS A 35 -9.67 8.33 17.84
N ASP A 36 -10.32 9.06 18.73
CA ASP A 36 -11.45 8.55 19.54
C ASP A 36 -11.16 7.19 20.22
N ASP A 37 -9.99 7.06 20.85
CA ASP A 37 -9.47 5.82 21.47
C ASP A 37 -9.30 4.63 20.51
N ARG A 38 -9.36 4.87 19.19
CA ARG A 38 -9.14 3.89 18.15
C ARG A 38 -7.82 4.10 17.42
N LYS A 39 -7.11 3.01 17.16
CA LYS A 39 -5.83 2.97 16.46
C LYS A 39 -6.06 2.79 14.96
N TRP A 40 -5.34 3.54 14.14
CA TRP A 40 -5.27 3.37 12.70
C TRP A 40 -4.67 2.02 12.31
N ILE A 41 -5.15 1.46 11.21
CA ILE A 41 -4.63 0.21 10.64
C ILE A 41 -3.94 0.53 9.31
N HIS A 42 -2.63 0.34 9.24
CA HIS A 42 -1.88 0.50 7.99
C HIS A 42 -2.07 -0.69 7.03
N SER A 43 -2.24 -1.89 7.57
CA SER A 43 -2.46 -3.12 6.80
C SER A 43 -3.13 -4.16 7.68
N LEU A 44 -4.37 -4.54 7.35
CA LEU A 44 -5.16 -5.48 8.15
C LEU A 44 -4.48 -6.86 8.21
N GLY A 45 -4.04 -7.39 7.07
CA GLY A 45 -3.38 -8.70 6.99
C GLY A 45 -2.08 -8.77 7.79
N ARG A 46 -1.20 -7.76 7.67
CA ARG A 46 0.07 -7.72 8.43
C ARG A 46 -0.19 -7.58 9.93
N LEU A 47 -1.18 -6.77 10.31
CA LEU A 47 -1.55 -6.55 11.71
C LEU A 47 -2.09 -7.84 12.35
N LYS A 48 -3.04 -8.51 11.69
CA LYS A 48 -3.57 -9.81 12.14
C LYS A 48 -2.48 -10.84 12.34
N HIS A 49 -1.59 -10.99 11.35
CA HIS A 49 -0.46 -11.91 11.44
C HIS A 49 0.48 -11.58 12.60
N LYS A 50 0.80 -10.29 12.83
CA LYS A 50 1.66 -9.85 13.94
C LYS A 50 1.02 -10.15 15.31
N LEU A 51 -0.30 -9.96 15.43
CA LEU A 51 -1.03 -10.13 16.68
C LEU A 51 -1.54 -11.57 16.92
N GLY A 52 -1.44 -12.45 15.92
CA GLY A 52 -2.00 -13.80 15.99
C GLY A 52 -3.53 -13.82 16.02
N VAL A 53 -4.16 -12.77 15.49
CA VAL A 53 -5.61 -12.57 15.48
C VAL A 53 -6.20 -13.03 14.15
N VAL A 54 -7.40 -13.60 14.16
CA VAL A 54 -8.06 -14.12 12.95
C VAL A 54 -9.23 -13.24 12.52
N THR A 55 -9.96 -12.69 13.48
CA THR A 55 -11.20 -11.94 13.22
C THR A 55 -11.00 -10.43 13.31
N ASP A 56 -11.93 -9.69 12.71
CA ASP A 56 -11.97 -8.22 12.79
C ASP A 56 -12.43 -7.77 14.18
N ASP A 57 -13.39 -8.47 14.78
CA ASP A 57 -13.89 -8.20 16.13
C ASP A 57 -12.78 -8.23 17.20
N GLU A 58 -11.84 -9.18 17.07
CA GLU A 58 -10.66 -9.25 17.94
C GLU A 58 -9.75 -8.02 17.78
N LEU A 59 -9.61 -7.46 16.57
CA LEU A 59 -8.87 -6.22 16.36
C LEU A 59 -9.60 -5.02 16.96
N GLU A 60 -10.92 -4.96 16.79
CA GLU A 60 -11.73 -3.90 17.40
C GLU A 60 -11.66 -3.97 18.94
N ALA A 61 -11.63 -5.16 19.53
CA ALA A 61 -11.44 -5.35 20.96
C ALA A 61 -10.05 -4.90 21.45
N LEU A 62 -9.04 -4.94 20.58
CA LEU A 62 -7.69 -4.40 20.83
C LEU A 62 -7.59 -2.88 20.59
N GLY A 63 -8.72 -2.24 20.27
CA GLY A 63 -8.84 -0.80 20.06
C GLY A 63 -8.40 -0.37 18.67
N TYR A 64 -8.35 -1.24 17.67
CA TYR A 64 -8.13 -0.82 16.28
C TYR A 64 -9.44 -0.37 15.62
N SER A 65 -9.36 0.59 14.69
CA SER A 65 -10.50 1.04 13.90
C SER A 65 -10.63 0.20 12.63
N VAL A 66 -11.29 -0.96 12.72
CA VAL A 66 -11.59 -1.77 11.53
C VAL A 66 -12.61 -1.05 10.63
N THR A 67 -13.55 -0.32 11.24
CA THR A 67 -14.51 0.51 10.49
C THR A 67 -13.81 1.54 9.60
N ASP A 68 -12.86 2.33 10.13
CA ASP A 68 -12.14 3.31 9.30
C ASP A 68 -11.25 2.63 8.28
N TYR A 69 -10.59 1.52 8.65
CA TYR A 69 -9.82 0.74 7.70
C TYR A 69 -10.69 0.28 6.53
N ASN A 70 -11.87 -0.28 6.80
CA ASN A 70 -12.82 -0.67 5.77
C ASN A 70 -13.41 0.53 5.04
N HIS A 71 -13.59 1.70 5.65
CA HIS A 71 -14.14 2.87 4.96
C HIS A 71 -13.15 3.49 3.98
N PHE A 72 -11.89 3.61 4.40
CA PHE A 72 -10.84 4.22 3.59
C PHE A 72 -10.19 3.21 2.64
N ASN A 73 -10.29 1.93 2.94
CA ASN A 73 -9.79 0.85 2.10
C ASN A 73 -10.92 -0.02 1.54
N SER A 74 -12.21 0.33 1.60
CA SER A 74 -13.30 -0.48 0.99
C SER A 74 -13.15 -0.60 -0.52
N ASP A 75 -12.49 0.38 -1.14
CA ASP A 75 -11.93 0.25 -2.50
C ASP A 75 -10.62 -0.56 -2.42
N GLU A 76 -10.64 -1.72 -1.76
CA GLU A 76 -9.44 -2.44 -1.29
C GLU A 76 -8.61 -3.02 -2.44
N LYS A 77 -9.24 -3.13 -3.61
CA LYS A 77 -8.58 -3.39 -4.90
C LYS A 77 -7.91 -2.16 -5.51
N GLU A 78 -8.20 -0.95 -5.07
CA GLU A 78 -7.57 0.27 -5.57
C GLU A 78 -6.54 0.79 -4.59
N PHE A 79 -6.75 0.90 -3.28
CA PHE A 79 -5.73 1.55 -2.44
C PHE A 79 -4.48 0.68 -2.23
N SER A 80 -4.65 -0.56 -1.78
CA SER A 80 -3.49 -1.48 -1.61
C SER A 80 -2.84 -1.84 -2.94
N TRP A 81 -3.64 -2.01 -4.00
CA TRP A 81 -3.14 -2.24 -5.36
C TRP A 81 -2.45 -1.00 -5.91
N ASN A 82 -3.04 0.20 -5.86
CA ASN A 82 -2.42 1.40 -6.41
C ASN A 82 -1.14 1.75 -5.67
N ILE A 83 -1.04 1.49 -4.37
CA ILE A 83 0.19 1.73 -3.62
C ILE A 83 1.25 0.67 -3.95
N VAL A 84 0.92 -0.63 -3.92
CA VAL A 84 1.87 -1.70 -4.29
C VAL A 84 2.28 -1.57 -5.75
N MET A 85 1.34 -1.34 -6.65
CA MET A 85 1.59 -1.16 -8.08
C MET A 85 2.32 0.13 -8.38
N LYS A 86 2.08 1.25 -7.67
CA LYS A 86 2.92 2.45 -7.85
C LYS A 86 4.37 2.19 -7.48
N THR A 87 4.62 1.50 -6.36
CA THR A 87 5.99 1.14 -5.97
C THR A 87 6.61 0.16 -6.96
N VAL A 88 5.88 -0.88 -7.39
CA VAL A 88 6.35 -1.84 -8.40
C VAL A 88 6.60 -1.16 -9.75
N ASN A 89 5.72 -0.28 -10.20
CA ASN A 89 5.89 0.49 -11.44
C ASN A 89 7.12 1.38 -11.36
N ALA A 90 7.36 2.05 -10.22
CA ALA A 90 8.55 2.87 -10.02
C ALA A 90 9.84 2.03 -10.07
N GLU A 91 9.85 0.85 -9.45
CA GLU A 91 10.97 -0.09 -9.55
C GLU A 91 11.17 -0.60 -10.99
N LEU A 92 10.09 -0.88 -11.71
CA LEU A 92 10.17 -1.30 -13.12
C LEU A 92 10.70 -0.19 -14.02
N ILE A 93 10.32 1.07 -13.80
CA ILE A 93 10.90 2.23 -14.51
C ILE A 93 12.39 2.35 -14.19
N GLU A 94 12.81 2.16 -12.94
CA GLU A 94 14.23 2.23 -12.57
C GLU A 94 15.07 1.14 -13.28
N ILE A 95 14.51 -0.07 -13.42
CA ILE A 95 15.21 -1.21 -14.02
C ILE A 95 15.18 -1.16 -15.56
N PHE A 96 14.02 -0.82 -16.13
CA PHE A 96 13.75 -0.99 -17.57
C PHE A 96 13.54 0.33 -18.33
N GLY A 97 13.42 1.48 -17.66
CA GLY A 97 13.07 2.77 -18.28
C GLY A 97 14.07 3.26 -19.33
N ASP A 98 15.32 2.80 -19.29
CA ASP A 98 16.34 3.12 -20.29
C ASP A 98 16.29 2.22 -21.54
N CYS A 99 15.40 1.21 -21.56
CA CYS A 99 15.25 0.32 -22.71
C CYS A 99 14.56 1.04 -23.87
N ALA A 100 14.97 0.72 -25.09
CA ALA A 100 14.38 1.31 -26.29
C ALA A 100 12.90 0.85 -26.43
N PRO A 101 11.94 1.78 -26.48
CA PRO A 101 10.54 1.43 -26.71
C PRO A 101 10.35 0.96 -28.16
N ASP A 102 9.29 0.20 -28.39
CA ASP A 102 8.92 -0.21 -29.74
C ASP A 102 8.05 0.84 -30.46
N ALA A 103 7.50 0.47 -31.62
CA ALA A 103 6.74 1.36 -32.48
C ALA A 103 5.49 1.98 -31.82
N ASN A 104 4.97 1.38 -30.74
CA ASN A 104 3.82 1.91 -30.00
C ASN A 104 4.23 2.61 -28.69
N GLY A 105 5.53 2.82 -28.45
CA GLY A 105 6.03 3.48 -27.25
C GLY A 105 6.12 2.58 -26.02
N ALA A 106 5.93 1.27 -26.15
CA ALA A 106 5.97 0.33 -25.02
C ALA A 106 7.32 -0.38 -24.92
N ILE A 107 7.73 -0.73 -23.70
CA ILE A 107 8.96 -1.48 -23.41
C ILE A 107 8.60 -2.96 -23.22
N TYR A 108 9.26 -3.86 -23.94
CA TYR A 108 9.04 -5.30 -23.81
C TYR A 108 9.82 -5.89 -22.64
N LEU A 109 9.12 -6.49 -21.68
CA LEU A 109 9.72 -7.09 -20.49
C LEU A 109 10.05 -8.58 -20.66
N GLY A 110 9.24 -9.31 -21.43
CA GLY A 110 9.39 -10.75 -21.66
C GLY A 110 8.06 -11.49 -21.67
N ASP A 111 8.02 -12.68 -22.30
CA ASP A 111 6.86 -13.58 -22.36
C ASP A 111 5.52 -12.91 -22.75
N GLY A 112 5.57 -11.96 -23.69
CA GLY A 112 4.37 -11.22 -24.14
C GLY A 112 3.89 -10.14 -23.15
N ILE A 113 4.70 -9.77 -22.17
CA ILE A 113 4.43 -8.68 -21.21
C ILE A 113 5.19 -7.41 -21.63
N TYR A 114 4.48 -6.29 -21.58
CA TYR A 114 4.92 -4.95 -21.93
C TYR A 114 4.73 -3.98 -20.78
N MET A 115 5.43 -2.85 -20.84
CA MET A 115 5.37 -1.75 -19.89
C MET A 115 5.18 -0.41 -20.62
N ASP A 116 4.34 0.49 -20.10
CA ASP A 116 4.22 1.87 -20.59
C ASP A 116 5.21 2.83 -19.90
N GLU A 117 5.15 4.12 -20.25
CA GLU A 117 6.00 5.17 -19.66
C GLU A 117 5.70 5.43 -18.17
N GLU A 118 4.55 4.99 -17.67
CA GLU A 118 4.14 5.09 -16.26
C GLU A 118 4.46 3.82 -15.47
N GLY A 119 5.12 2.83 -16.10
CA GLY A 119 5.52 1.58 -15.48
C GLY A 119 4.40 0.54 -15.38
N ASN A 120 3.20 0.80 -15.90
CA ASN A 120 2.10 -0.16 -15.87
C ASN A 120 2.39 -1.32 -16.81
N THR A 121 2.14 -2.54 -16.34
CA THR A 121 2.35 -3.75 -17.14
C THR A 121 1.07 -4.27 -17.78
N PHE A 122 1.17 -4.70 -19.03
CA PHE A 122 0.07 -5.27 -19.79
C PHE A 122 0.55 -6.37 -20.74
N GLY A 123 -0.34 -7.31 -21.07
CA GLY A 123 -0.04 -8.40 -22.00
C GLY A 123 -0.35 -8.03 -23.45
N ASP A 124 0.27 -8.74 -24.39
CA ASP A 124 0.09 -8.56 -25.85
C ASP A 124 -1.38 -8.67 -26.31
N TRP A 125 -2.19 -9.43 -25.58
CA TRP A 125 -3.63 -9.57 -25.83
C TRP A 125 -4.47 -8.34 -25.49
N ASN A 126 -3.90 -7.35 -24.79
CA ASN A 126 -4.52 -6.07 -24.45
C ASN A 126 -3.91 -4.90 -25.23
N ARG A 127 -3.14 -5.20 -26.28
CA ARG A 127 -2.32 -4.25 -27.03
C ARG A 127 -3.02 -3.70 -28.27
#